data_AF-A0A067ND27-F1
#
_entry.id   AF-A0A067ND27-F1
#
_cell.length_a   1.000
_cell.length_b   1.000
_cell.length_c   1.000
_cell.angle_alpha   90.00
_cell.angle_beta   90.00
_cell.angle_gamma   90.00
#
_symmetry.space_group_name_H-M   'P 1'
#
loop_
_entity.id
_entity.type
_entity.pdbx_description
1 polymer ?
#
loop_
_entity_poly.entity_id
_entity_poly.type
_entity_poly.pdbx_seq_one_letter_code
_entity_poly.pdbx_strand_id
1 'polypeptide(L)'
;MSDTFHDLRKRIPFKVRDEDDSNALKVLDDQEQEELIHGLRRQNSTSNWYYILGADITLILSLLLHLSYFFNSSNASPLFAIAPSPTSGIFPLASLFTPINLLVHINLYGLLHPERVRSLLDEAQPYSLSLLSYSLCYAITCVPPSLCLFMGLTEWQTLGWWLFTPFVVYIVQSIHEATVAGDRNIAELEALRYSAPGA
;
A
#
# COMPACT_ATOMS: atom_id res chain seq x y z
N MET A 1 -21.92 -9.72 71.41
CA MET A 1 -22.37 -8.65 70.50
C MET A 1 -21.23 -8.40 69.53
N SER A 2 -21.48 -8.66 68.24
CA SER A 2 -20.63 -8.42 67.05
C SER A 2 -19.41 -9.32 66.92
N ASP A 3 -19.52 -10.47 66.25
CA ASP A 3 -19.58 -10.71 64.79
C ASP A 3 -18.20 -10.75 64.11
N THR A 4 -17.71 -11.98 64.04
CA THR A 4 -16.61 -12.50 63.23
C THR A 4 -16.97 -12.39 61.75
N PHE A 5 -16.39 -11.44 61.02
CA PHE A 5 -16.37 -11.50 59.55
C PHE A 5 -15.09 -12.20 59.09
N HIS A 6 -15.15 -13.53 59.05
CA HIS A 6 -14.27 -14.29 58.16
C HIS A 6 -14.67 -13.93 56.72
N ASP A 7 -13.91 -13.05 56.09
CA ASP A 7 -14.01 -12.77 54.67
C ASP A 7 -13.51 -14.00 53.90
N LEU A 8 -14.42 -14.95 53.74
CA LEU A 8 -14.22 -16.21 53.05
C LEU A 8 -14.03 -15.86 51.57
N ARG A 9 -12.78 -15.89 51.10
CA ARG A 9 -12.41 -15.75 49.69
C ARG A 9 -13.29 -16.69 48.85
N LYS A 10 -14.36 -16.13 48.27
CA LYS A 10 -15.28 -16.82 47.38
C LYS A 10 -14.47 -17.28 46.17
N ARG A 11 -14.27 -18.59 46.04
CA ARG A 11 -13.87 -19.17 44.76
C ARG A 11 -15.02 -18.91 43.81
N ILE A 12 -14.81 -18.04 42.83
CA ILE A 12 -15.74 -17.84 41.73
C ILE A 12 -15.69 -19.16 40.94
N PRO A 13 -16.76 -19.97 40.93
CA PRO A 13 -16.78 -21.13 40.06
C PRO A 13 -16.69 -20.62 38.62
N PHE A 14 -15.86 -21.26 37.80
CA PHE A 14 -15.89 -21.07 36.36
C PHE A 14 -17.33 -21.35 35.91
N LYS A 15 -18.07 -20.28 35.63
CA LYS A 15 -19.32 -20.38 34.89
C LYS A 15 -18.90 -20.69 33.47
N VAL A 16 -18.90 -21.98 33.12
CA VAL A 16 -19.08 -22.38 31.73
C VAL A 16 -20.39 -21.74 31.31
N ARG A 17 -20.28 -20.77 30.40
CA ARG A 17 -21.42 -20.02 29.89
C ARG A 17 -22.04 -20.93 28.84
N ASP A 18 -23.11 -21.61 29.24
CA ASP A 18 -23.89 -22.48 28.37
C ASP A 18 -24.45 -21.67 27.18
N GLU A 19 -24.10 -22.14 25.98
CA GLU A 19 -24.88 -22.12 24.74
C GLU A 19 -25.63 -20.82 24.39
N ASP A 20 -24.90 -19.80 23.89
CA ASP A 20 -25.35 -18.98 22.74
C ASP A 20 -24.25 -18.03 22.17
N ASP A 21 -23.06 -17.99 22.77
CA ASP A 21 -21.87 -17.36 22.16
C ASP A 21 -21.06 -18.47 21.45
N SER A 22 -21.40 -18.76 20.19
CA SER A 22 -20.73 -19.74 19.31
C SER A 22 -19.28 -19.36 18.91
N ASN A 23 -18.63 -18.50 19.69
CA ASN A 23 -17.21 -18.17 19.64
C ASN A 23 -16.57 -18.29 21.04
N ALA A 24 -17.03 -19.24 21.86
CA ALA A 24 -16.26 -19.67 23.02
C ALA A 24 -14.86 -20.06 22.54
N LEU A 25 -13.82 -19.43 23.12
CA LEU A 25 -12.39 -19.64 22.88
C LEU A 25 -12.03 -21.11 22.61
N LYS A 26 -12.20 -21.56 21.37
CA LYS A 26 -11.87 -22.91 20.94
C LYS A 26 -10.35 -22.96 20.87
N VAL A 27 -9.74 -23.62 21.85
CA VAL A 27 -8.31 -23.94 21.78
C VAL A 27 -8.16 -24.96 20.67
N LEU A 28 -7.51 -24.54 19.58
CA LEU A 28 -7.21 -25.39 18.43
C LEU A 28 -6.07 -26.35 18.81
N ASP A 29 -6.17 -27.62 18.40
CA ASP A 29 -5.05 -28.55 18.51
C ASP A 29 -3.92 -28.20 17.52
N ASP A 30 -2.76 -28.83 17.67
CA ASP A 30 -1.57 -28.51 16.87
C ASP A 30 -1.77 -28.72 15.35
N GLN A 31 -2.65 -29.65 14.97
CA GLN A 31 -2.96 -29.94 13.58
C GLN A 31 -3.95 -28.91 13.03
N GLU A 32 -5.01 -28.59 13.77
CA GLU A 32 -5.97 -27.53 13.43
C GLU A 32 -5.29 -26.17 13.30
N GLN A 33 -4.32 -25.86 14.17
CA GLN A 33 -3.52 -24.63 14.08
C GLN A 33 -2.68 -24.57 12.80
N GLU A 34 -2.02 -25.66 12.43
CA GLU A 34 -1.21 -25.74 11.20
C GLU A 34 -2.11 -25.58 9.96
N GLU A 35 -3.23 -26.30 9.92
CA GLU A 35 -4.19 -26.21 8.81
C GLU A 35 -4.75 -24.79 8.65
N LEU A 36 -5.06 -24.13 9.76
CA LEU A 36 -5.55 -22.75 9.77
C LEU A 36 -4.48 -21.76 9.30
N ILE A 37 -3.26 -21.83 9.83
CA ILE A 37 -2.14 -20.96 9.42
C ILE A 37 -1.84 -21.17 7.93
N HIS A 38 -1.79 -22.42 7.47
CA HIS A 38 -1.57 -22.75 6.07
C HIS A 38 -2.69 -22.19 5.17
N GLY A 39 -3.95 -22.29 5.61
CA GLY A 39 -5.09 -21.69 4.94
C GLY A 39 -4.97 -20.16 4.83
N LEU A 40 -4.64 -19.49 5.94
CA LEU A 40 -4.43 -18.03 5.98
C LEU A 40 -3.27 -17.61 5.09
N ARG A 41 -2.16 -18.36 5.08
CA ARG A 41 -1.00 -18.08 4.22
C ARG A 41 -1.37 -18.16 2.75
N ARG A 42 -2.12 -19.20 2.35
CA ARG A 42 -2.60 -19.37 0.97
C ARG A 42 -3.55 -18.24 0.57
N GLN A 43 -4.48 -17.88 1.44
CA GLN A 43 -5.42 -16.79 1.19
C GLN A 43 -4.69 -15.45 1.06
N ASN A 44 -3.76 -15.15 1.98
CA ASN A 44 -2.97 -13.92 1.95
C ASN A 44 -2.10 -13.84 0.69
N SER A 45 -1.42 -14.92 0.31
CA SER A 45 -0.65 -14.98 -0.94
C SER A 45 -1.52 -14.71 -2.17
N THR A 46 -2.72 -15.28 -2.19
CA THR A 46 -3.68 -15.07 -3.28
C THR A 46 -4.15 -13.61 -3.33
N SER A 47 -4.52 -13.02 -2.19
CA SER A 47 -4.91 -11.61 -2.11
C SER A 47 -3.78 -10.67 -2.48
N ASN A 48 -2.56 -10.93 -1.98
CA ASN A 48 -1.36 -10.16 -2.32
C ASN A 48 -1.11 -10.15 -3.83
N TRP A 49 -1.29 -11.29 -4.50
CA TRP A 49 -1.17 -11.36 -5.95
C TRP A 49 -2.16 -10.41 -6.66
N TYR A 50 -3.43 -10.40 -6.24
CA TYR A 50 -4.44 -9.49 -6.82
C TYR A 50 -4.13 -8.01 -6.52
N TYR A 51 -3.65 -7.68 -5.33
CA TYR A 51 -3.28 -6.32 -4.98
C TYR A 51 -2.09 -5.82 -5.80
N ILE A 52 -1.03 -6.62 -5.92
CA ILE A 52 0.14 -6.29 -6.74
C ILE A 52 -0.26 -6.16 -8.21
N LEU A 53 -1.11 -7.06 -8.73
CA LEU A 53 -1.63 -6.94 -10.10
C LEU A 53 -2.41 -5.62 -10.31
N GLY A 54 -3.26 -5.24 -9.35
CA GLY A 54 -3.98 -3.97 -9.40
C GLY A 54 -3.05 -2.75 -9.40
N ALA A 55 -1.97 -2.80 -8.59
CA ALA A 55 -0.93 -1.78 -8.58
C ALA A 55 -0.18 -1.71 -9.91
N ASP A 56 0.20 -2.85 -10.48
CA ASP A 56 0.88 -2.94 -11.78
C ASP A 56 0.02 -2.34 -12.89
N ILE A 57 -1.26 -2.70 -12.97
CA ILE A 57 -2.20 -2.14 -13.96
C ILE A 57 -2.30 -0.62 -13.79
N THR A 58 -2.46 -0.13 -12.56
CA THR A 58 -2.55 1.30 -12.26
C THR A 58 -1.28 2.05 -12.67
N LEU A 59 -0.11 1.51 -12.34
CA LEU A 59 1.19 2.08 -12.68
C LEU A 59 1.41 2.11 -14.20
N ILE A 60 1.13 1.01 -14.91
CA ILE A 60 1.31 0.92 -16.36
C ILE A 60 0.38 1.91 -17.08
N LEU A 61 -0.91 1.95 -16.69
CA LEU A 61 -1.85 2.91 -17.27
C LEU A 61 -1.42 4.36 -17.03
N SER A 62 -0.99 4.67 -15.80
CA SER A 62 -0.49 6.01 -15.46
C SER A 62 0.78 6.38 -16.23
N LEU A 63 1.72 5.44 -16.36
CA LEU A 63 2.95 5.62 -17.12
C LEU A 63 2.65 5.86 -18.60
N LEU A 64 1.74 5.09 -19.21
CA LEU A 64 1.32 5.26 -20.59
C LEU A 64 0.66 6.63 -20.82
N LEU A 65 -0.17 7.09 -19.88
CA LEU A 65 -0.76 8.43 -19.93
C LEU A 65 0.32 9.53 -19.89
N HIS A 66 1.32 9.40 -19.01
CA HIS A 66 2.43 10.36 -18.94
C HIS A 66 3.34 10.31 -20.18
N LEU A 67 3.57 9.12 -20.75
CA LEU A 67 4.31 8.98 -22.00
C LEU A 67 3.56 9.63 -23.16
N SER A 68 2.24 9.39 -23.26
CA SER A 68 1.40 10.03 -24.27
C SER A 68 1.43 11.56 -24.12
N TYR A 69 1.37 12.07 -22.90
CA TYR A 69 1.51 13.51 -22.62
C TYR A 69 2.91 14.02 -23.01
N PHE A 70 3.97 13.29 -22.68
CA PHE A 70 5.36 13.67 -22.99
C PHE A 70 5.62 13.81 -24.50
N PHE A 71 5.03 12.92 -25.31
CA PHE A 71 5.16 12.98 -26.77
C PHE A 71 4.19 13.97 -27.44
N ASN A 72 3.24 14.53 -26.69
CA ASN A 72 2.30 15.51 -27.22
C ASN A 72 2.88 16.93 -27.15
N SER A 73 3.15 17.53 -28.30
CA SER A 73 3.73 18.88 -28.39
C SER A 73 2.84 20.01 -27.86
N SER A 74 1.54 19.76 -27.65
CA SER A 74 0.58 20.76 -27.16
C SER A 74 0.83 21.14 -25.69
N ASN A 75 1.46 20.26 -24.89
CA ASN A 75 1.57 20.38 -23.42
C ASN A 75 0.23 20.60 -22.69
N ALA A 76 -0.90 20.49 -23.40
CA ALA A 76 -2.24 20.59 -22.83
C ALA A 76 -2.57 19.32 -22.04
N SER A 77 -3.14 19.48 -20.84
CA SER A 77 -3.60 18.37 -20.00
C SER A 77 -4.46 17.38 -20.82
N PRO A 78 -4.21 16.06 -20.73
CA PRO A 78 -5.05 15.07 -21.41
C PRO A 78 -6.53 15.15 -21.00
N LEU A 79 -6.81 15.69 -19.81
CA LEU A 79 -8.16 15.90 -19.32
C LEU A 79 -8.96 16.90 -20.17
N PHE A 80 -8.31 17.77 -20.95
CA PHE A 80 -8.99 18.65 -21.89
C PHE A 80 -9.72 17.90 -23.03
N ALA A 81 -9.33 16.65 -23.32
CA ALA A 81 -10.05 15.82 -24.28
C ALA A 81 -11.46 15.43 -23.78
N ILE A 82 -11.64 15.34 -22.46
CA ILE A 82 -12.91 14.97 -21.82
C ILE A 82 -13.70 16.23 -21.45
N ALA A 83 -13.01 17.26 -20.97
CA ALA A 83 -13.60 18.51 -20.52
C ALA A 83 -12.84 19.71 -21.10
N PRO A 84 -13.20 20.18 -22.31
CA PRO A 84 -12.53 21.31 -22.94
C PRO A 84 -12.73 22.59 -22.13
N SER A 85 -11.69 23.42 -22.04
CA SER A 85 -11.74 24.75 -21.42
C SER A 85 -11.45 25.82 -22.48
N PRO A 86 -12.14 26.98 -22.45
CA PRO A 86 -11.82 28.10 -23.35
C PRO A 86 -10.47 28.75 -23.02
N THR A 87 -9.97 28.59 -21.79
CA THR A 87 -8.64 29.03 -21.37
C THR A 87 -7.71 27.80 -21.32
N SER A 88 -6.82 27.72 -22.30
CA SER A 88 -5.75 26.72 -22.32
C SER A 88 -4.63 27.18 -21.37
N GLY A 89 -4.83 27.01 -20.06
CA GLY A 89 -3.79 27.25 -19.05
C GLY A 89 -2.63 26.26 -19.23
N ILE A 90 -1.65 26.59 -20.07
CA ILE A 90 -0.45 25.77 -20.29
C ILE A 90 0.47 25.95 -19.09
N PHE A 91 0.79 24.86 -18.41
CA PHE A 91 1.77 24.87 -17.33
C PHE A 91 3.19 25.00 -17.90
N PRO A 92 3.93 26.09 -17.64
CA PRO A 92 5.17 26.39 -18.34
C PRO A 92 6.33 25.43 -18.01
N LEU A 93 6.24 24.74 -16.87
CA LEU A 93 7.25 23.77 -16.41
C LEU A 93 6.85 22.31 -16.69
N ALA A 94 5.80 22.09 -17.48
CA ALA A 94 5.32 20.75 -17.80
C ALA A 94 6.42 19.84 -18.36
N SER A 95 7.21 20.35 -19.30
CA SER A 95 8.31 19.60 -19.94
C SER A 95 9.40 19.14 -18.97
N LEU A 96 9.59 19.84 -17.85
CA LEU A 96 10.53 19.46 -16.80
C LEU A 96 9.92 18.43 -15.85
N PHE A 97 8.66 18.62 -15.45
CA PHE A 97 8.03 17.77 -14.45
C PHE A 97 7.50 16.44 -14.99
N THR A 98 7.15 16.36 -16.28
CA THR A 98 6.75 15.10 -16.90
C THR A 98 7.83 14.01 -16.84
N PRO A 99 9.10 14.24 -17.26
CA PRO A 99 10.13 13.22 -17.14
C PRO A 99 10.44 12.88 -15.68
N ILE A 100 10.36 13.84 -14.75
CA ILE A 100 10.48 13.56 -13.32
C ILE A 100 9.38 12.61 -12.86
N ASN A 101 8.12 12.86 -13.23
CA ASN A 101 7.01 11.96 -12.92
C ASN A 101 7.20 10.58 -13.57
N LEU A 102 7.72 10.48 -14.79
CA LEU A 102 8.05 9.20 -15.41
C LEU A 102 9.11 8.42 -14.59
N LEU A 103 10.16 9.10 -14.13
CA LEU A 103 11.17 8.50 -13.25
C LEU A 103 10.56 8.05 -11.91
N VAL A 104 9.62 8.81 -11.36
CA VAL A 104 8.90 8.39 -10.15
C VAL A 104 8.11 7.10 -10.38
N HIS A 105 7.43 6.93 -11.53
CA HIS A 105 6.73 5.69 -11.85
C HIS A 105 7.69 4.49 -11.96
N ILE A 106 8.86 4.69 -12.58
CA ILE A 106 9.90 3.65 -12.65
C ILE A 106 10.39 3.30 -11.24
N ASN A 107 10.62 4.29 -10.39
CA ASN A 107 10.99 4.08 -9.00
C ASN A 107 9.90 3.33 -8.22
N LEU A 108 8.63 3.70 -8.37
CA LEU A 108 7.49 3.02 -7.74
C LEU A 108 7.38 1.56 -8.18
N TYR A 109 7.59 1.27 -9.47
CA TYR A 109 7.65 -0.10 -9.96
C TYR A 109 8.78 -0.88 -9.28
N GLY A 110 9.94 -0.24 -9.10
CA GLY A 110 11.06 -0.86 -8.40
C GLY A 110 10.80 -1.13 -6.92
N LEU A 111 10.11 -0.21 -6.23
CA LEU A 111 9.68 -0.40 -4.84
C LEU A 111 8.66 -1.53 -4.70
N LEU A 112 7.78 -1.70 -5.69
CA LEU A 112 6.77 -2.76 -5.68
C LEU A 112 7.37 -4.15 -5.98
N HIS A 113 8.44 -4.21 -6.77
CA HIS A 113 9.10 -5.46 -7.18
C HIS A 113 10.59 -5.47 -6.82
N PRO A 114 10.96 -5.44 -5.53
CA PRO A 114 12.35 -5.31 -5.10
C PRO A 114 13.23 -6.46 -5.60
N GLU A 115 12.68 -7.69 -5.65
CA GLU A 115 13.43 -8.87 -6.13
C GLU A 115 13.75 -8.79 -7.62
N ARG A 116 12.86 -8.23 -8.45
CA ARG A 116 13.12 -8.06 -9.88
C ARG A 116 14.21 -7.01 -10.08
N VAL A 117 14.13 -5.89 -9.38
CA VAL A 117 15.18 -4.85 -9.43
C VAL A 117 16.50 -5.43 -8.98
N ARG A 118 16.53 -6.14 -7.85
CA ARG A 118 17.75 -6.77 -7.34
C ARG A 118 18.34 -7.75 -8.34
N SER A 119 17.54 -8.62 -8.95
CA SER A 119 18.03 -9.56 -9.98
C SER A 119 18.66 -8.85 -11.19
N LEU A 120 18.11 -7.71 -11.61
CA LEU A 120 18.63 -6.91 -12.71
C LEU A 120 19.91 -6.15 -12.33
N LEU A 121 20.02 -5.71 -11.07
CA LEU A 121 21.16 -4.93 -10.57
C LEU A 121 22.34 -5.79 -10.14
N ASP A 122 22.09 -6.96 -9.55
CA ASP A 122 23.13 -7.92 -9.14
C ASP A 122 23.92 -8.44 -10.36
N GLU A 123 23.30 -8.48 -11.54
CA GLU A 123 23.98 -8.78 -12.81
C GLU A 123 24.74 -7.56 -13.36
N ALA A 124 24.33 -6.34 -12.99
CA ALA A 124 24.74 -5.12 -13.67
C ALA A 124 25.94 -4.38 -13.04
N GLN A 125 26.13 -4.28 -11.70
CA GLN A 125 27.31 -3.67 -11.04
C GLN A 125 27.28 -3.70 -9.50
N PRO A 126 28.43 -3.52 -8.80
CA PRO A 126 28.53 -3.53 -7.32
C PRO A 126 28.00 -2.26 -6.61
N TYR A 127 27.45 -1.29 -7.33
CA TYR A 127 26.87 -0.09 -6.72
C TYR A 127 25.36 -0.30 -6.51
N SER A 128 24.97 -0.47 -5.26
CA SER A 128 23.56 -0.57 -4.86
C SER A 128 22.85 0.75 -5.15
N LEU A 129 22.18 0.88 -6.29
CA LEU A 129 21.27 1.99 -6.52
C LEU A 129 20.12 1.87 -5.52
N SER A 130 20.12 2.77 -4.54
CA SER A 130 19.00 2.86 -3.60
C SER A 130 17.79 3.44 -4.30
N LEU A 131 16.68 2.72 -4.27
CA LEU A 131 15.38 3.25 -4.66
C LEU A 131 15.03 4.44 -3.77
N LEU A 132 14.34 5.44 -4.33
CA LEU A 132 13.83 6.58 -3.58
C LEU A 132 12.71 6.12 -2.65
N SER A 133 12.66 6.64 -1.43
CA SER A 133 11.57 6.37 -0.48
C SER A 133 10.25 7.01 -0.93
N TYR A 134 9.12 6.46 -0.47
CA TYR A 134 7.79 7.03 -0.73
C TYR A 134 7.68 8.51 -0.29
N SER A 135 8.30 8.88 0.83
CA SER A 135 8.32 10.26 1.31
C SER A 135 8.97 11.22 0.30
N LEU A 136 10.06 10.80 -0.34
CA LEU A 136 10.69 11.59 -1.40
C LEU A 136 9.83 11.62 -2.68
N CYS A 137 9.20 10.50 -3.04
CA CYS A 137 8.26 10.47 -4.15
C CYS A 137 7.11 11.47 -3.94
N TYR A 138 6.51 11.53 -2.75
CA TYR A 138 5.51 12.55 -2.43
C TYR A 138 6.07 13.96 -2.51
N ALA A 139 7.23 14.22 -1.89
CA ALA A 139 7.84 15.54 -1.89
C ALA A 139 8.03 16.05 -3.32
N ILE A 140 8.55 15.21 -4.22
CA ILE A 140 8.79 15.53 -5.63
C ILE A 140 7.48 15.72 -6.40
N THR A 141 6.53 14.79 -6.25
CA THR A 141 5.27 14.79 -7.02
C THR A 141 4.25 15.82 -6.56
N CYS A 142 4.38 16.33 -5.33
CA CYS A 142 3.57 17.44 -4.83
C CYS A 142 4.07 18.83 -5.28
N VAL A 143 5.29 18.95 -5.82
CA VAL A 143 5.81 20.24 -6.34
C VAL A 143 4.96 20.78 -7.50
N PRO A 144 4.68 20.02 -8.59
CA PRO A 144 3.86 20.52 -9.70
C PRO A 144 2.47 21.03 -9.30
N PRO A 145 1.63 20.28 -8.55
CA PRO A 145 0.32 20.78 -8.16
C PRO A 145 0.41 21.98 -7.21
N SER A 146 1.42 22.04 -6.33
CA SER A 146 1.66 23.21 -5.49
C SER A 146 2.00 24.45 -6.32
N LEU A 147 2.87 24.31 -7.33
CA LEU A 147 3.20 25.40 -8.25
C LEU A 147 1.99 25.85 -9.06
N CYS A 148 1.11 24.94 -9.48
CA CYS A 148 -0.14 25.31 -10.15
C CYS A 148 -0.99 26.24 -9.27
N LEU A 149 -1.12 25.91 -7.98
CA LEU A 149 -1.84 26.75 -7.01
C LEU A 149 -1.15 28.11 -6.80
N PHE A 150 0.18 28.13 -6.64
CA PHE A 150 0.94 29.38 -6.47
C PHE A 150 0.87 30.31 -7.69
N MET A 151 0.81 29.74 -8.90
CA MET A 151 0.71 30.51 -10.15
C MET A 151 -0.72 30.94 -10.47
N GLY A 152 -1.70 30.57 -9.65
CA GLY A 152 -3.11 30.88 -9.91
C GLY A 152 -3.71 30.12 -11.09
N LEU A 153 -3.13 28.98 -11.47
CA LEU A 153 -3.66 28.08 -12.50
C LEU A 153 -4.82 27.28 -11.88
N THR A 154 -6.00 27.90 -11.87
CA THR A 154 -7.20 27.34 -11.24
C THR A 154 -7.96 26.37 -12.13
N GLU A 155 -7.48 26.08 -13.35
CA GLU A 155 -8.08 25.04 -14.18
C GLU A 155 -7.95 23.68 -13.50
N TRP A 156 -9.09 23.12 -13.09
CA TRP A 156 -9.13 21.82 -12.42
C TRP A 156 -8.53 20.70 -13.28
N GLN A 157 -8.54 20.83 -14.62
CA GLN A 157 -7.91 19.89 -15.54
C GLN A 157 -6.38 19.88 -15.41
N THR A 158 -5.77 21.04 -15.16
CA THR A 158 -4.32 21.14 -14.98
C THR A 158 -3.94 20.67 -13.59
N LEU A 159 -4.63 21.16 -12.56
CA LEU A 159 -4.38 20.73 -11.18
C LEU A 159 -4.62 19.23 -10.98
N GLY A 160 -5.75 18.71 -11.48
CA GLY A 160 -6.12 17.30 -11.39
C GLY A 160 -5.14 16.38 -12.11
N TRP A 161 -4.62 16.81 -13.26
CA TRP A 161 -3.56 16.09 -13.96
C TRP A 161 -2.29 15.98 -13.13
N TRP A 162 -1.85 17.08 -12.51
CA TRP A 162 -0.65 17.09 -11.67
C TRP A 162 -0.84 16.41 -10.31
N LEU A 163 -2.07 16.29 -9.83
CA LEU A 163 -2.43 15.49 -8.65
C LEU A 163 -2.50 13.98 -8.93
N PHE A 164 -2.48 13.57 -10.20
CA PHE A 164 -2.60 12.17 -10.56
C PHE A 164 -1.41 11.34 -10.10
N THR A 165 -0.17 11.82 -10.27
CA THR A 165 1.03 11.12 -9.81
C THR A 165 1.09 10.92 -8.29
N PRO A 166 0.91 11.94 -7.42
CA PRO A 166 0.92 11.71 -5.97
C PRO A 166 -0.21 10.78 -5.52
N PHE A 167 -1.35 10.79 -6.22
CA PHE A 167 -2.42 9.81 -5.98
C PHE A 167 -1.99 8.37 -6.32
N VAL A 168 -1.28 8.16 -7.42
CA VAL A 168 -0.70 6.85 -7.77
C VAL A 168 0.35 6.41 -6.74
N VAL A 169 1.22 7.33 -6.26
CA VAL A 169 2.17 7.05 -5.16
C VAL A 169 1.40 6.51 -3.94
N TYR A 170 0.29 7.16 -3.57
CA TYR A 170 -0.55 6.73 -2.46
C TYR A 170 -1.16 5.34 -2.64
N ILE A 171 -1.70 5.04 -3.82
CA ILE A 171 -2.24 3.70 -4.11
C ILE A 171 -1.15 2.64 -3.96
N VAL A 172 0.02 2.85 -4.57
CA VAL A 172 1.12 1.88 -4.55
C VAL A 172 1.65 1.69 -3.14
N GLN A 173 1.82 2.76 -2.36
CA GLN A 173 2.24 2.65 -0.97
C GLN A 173 1.22 1.88 -0.13
N SER A 174 -0.07 2.18 -0.28
CA SER A 174 -1.14 1.51 0.47
C SER A 174 -1.16 0.00 0.19
N ILE A 175 -0.97 -0.39 -1.07
CA ILE A 175 -0.89 -1.80 -1.47
C ILE A 175 0.35 -2.46 -0.89
N HIS A 176 1.51 -1.80 -0.98
CA HIS A 176 2.75 -2.32 -0.42
C HIS A 176 2.65 -2.53 1.10
N GLU A 177 2.12 -1.53 1.82
CA GLU A 177 1.90 -1.63 3.27
C GLU A 177 0.90 -2.73 3.63
N ALA A 178 -0.18 -2.89 2.85
CA ALA A 178 -1.15 -3.97 3.06
C ALA A 178 -0.53 -5.36 2.89
N THR A 179 0.30 -5.55 1.87
CA THR A 179 1.03 -6.80 1.64
C THR A 179 2.01 -7.10 2.76
N VAL A 180 2.83 -6.12 3.17
CA VAL A 180 3.79 -6.27 4.27
C VAL A 180 3.08 -6.55 5.60
N ALA A 181 1.97 -5.86 5.87
CA ALA A 181 1.16 -6.10 7.06
C ALA A 181 0.55 -7.51 7.07
N GLY A 182 0.05 -7.98 5.92
CA GLY A 182 -0.48 -9.34 5.78
C GLY A 182 0.57 -10.41 6.09
N ASP A 183 1.76 -10.28 5.53
CA ASP A 183 2.87 -11.21 5.74
C ASP A 183 3.35 -11.18 7.21
N ARG A 184 3.45 -9.99 7.78
CA ARG A 184 3.81 -9.81 9.19
C ARG A 184 2.79 -10.45 10.14
N ASN A 185 1.50 -10.26 9.88
CA ASN A 185 0.44 -10.85 10.72
C ASN A 185 0.50 -12.38 10.72
N ILE A 186 0.81 -13.00 9.58
CA ILE A 186 1.00 -14.47 9.49
C ILE A 186 2.25 -14.90 10.28
N ALA A 187 3.37 -14.19 10.13
CA ALA A 187 4.58 -14.49 10.88
C ALA A 187 4.38 -14.35 12.41
N GLU A 188 3.61 -13.36 12.84
CA GLU A 188 3.22 -13.18 14.25
C GLU A 188 2.31 -14.32 14.74
N LEU A 189 1.35 -14.79 13.93
CA LEU A 189 0.53 -15.97 14.24
C LEU A 189 1.37 -17.24 14.37
N GLU A 190 2.37 -17.42 13.51
CA GLU A 190 3.31 -18.55 13.59
C GLU A 190 4.16 -18.50 14.87
N ALA A 191 4.58 -17.30 15.28
CA ALA A 191 5.33 -17.10 16.52
C ALA A 191 4.48 -17.35 17.78
N LEU A 192 3.16 -17.16 17.69
CA LEU A 192 2.20 -17.42 18.78
C LEU A 192 1.72 -18.87 18.85
N ARG A 193 2.17 -19.73 17.93
CA ARG A 193 1.86 -21.16 17.97
C ARG A 193 2.23 -21.74 19.33
N TYR A 194 1.25 -22.30 20.01
CA TYR A 194 1.50 -22.98 21.28
C TYR A 194 2.17 -24.32 20.99
N SER A 195 3.35 -24.55 21.56
CA SER A 195 3.89 -25.91 21.70
C SER A 195 3.46 -26.40 23.07
N ALA A 196 2.54 -27.36 23.13
CA ALA A 196 2.23 -28.05 24.37
C ALA A 196 3.30 -29.15 24.58
N PRO A 197 4.25 -29.00 25.53
CA PRO A 197 5.20 -30.07 25.82
C PRO A 197 4.46 -31.20 26.54
N GLY A 198 4.25 -32.31 25.83
CA GLY A 198 3.80 -33.58 26.40
C GLY A 198 2.41 -34.02 25.97
N ALA A 199 2.34 -34.69 24.83
CA ALA A 199 1.39 -35.75 24.53
C ALA A 199 2.19 -36.98 24.08
#